data_AF-A0A212D194-F1
#
_entry.id   AF-A0A212D194-F1
#
_cell.length_a   1.000
_cell.length_b   1.000
_cell.length_c   1.000
_cell.angle_alpha   90.00
_cell.angle_beta   90.00
_cell.angle_gamma   90.00
#
_symmetry.space_group_name_H-M   'P 1'
#
loop_
_entity.id
_entity.type
_entity.pdbx_description
1 polymer ?
#
loop_
_entity_poly.entity_id
_entity_poly.type
_entity_poly.pdbx_seq_one_letter_code
_entity_poly.pdbx_strand_id
1 'polypeptide(L)'
;MILQFISRESSLILAVTPANMDLANSDALKLAKEVDPQGLRTIGVITKLDLMDEGTDARDVLENKLLPLRRGYIGVVNRSQKDIEGKKDIRTALAAERKFFLSHPAYRHIADRMGTPHLQKTLNQQLTNHIRESLPALRSKLQSQLLSLEKEVEEYKNFRPDDPTRKTKALLQMVQQFGVDFEKRIEGSGDQVDTLELSGGARINRIFHERFPFELVKILLLIDIEQSYINTNHEDFIGFANAQQRSTQLNKKRAVPNQVIRRGWLTINNISLMKGGSKEYWFVLTAESLSWYKDEEEKEKKYMLPLDNLKIRDVEKGFMSNKHVFAIFNTEQRNVYKDLRQIELACDSQEDVDSWKASFLRAGVYPEKDQAENEDGAQENTFSMDPQLERQVETIRNLVDSYVAIINKSIRDLMPKTIMHLMINNTKAFIHHELLAYLYSSADQSSLMEESADQAQRRDDMLRMYHALKEALNIIGDISTSTVSTPVPPPVDDTWIQNTSSHSPTPQRRPVSSVHPPGRPPAVRGPTPGPPLIPVPVGAASFSAPPIPSRPGPHPGVFANNDPFSAPPQIPSRPARIPPGIPPGVPSRRPPAAPSRPTIIRPAEPSLLD
;
A
#
# COMPACT_ATOMS: atom_id res chain seq x y z
N MET A 1 -8.51 26.95 24.97
CA MET A 1 -9.01 28.28 24.54
C MET A 1 -7.90 29.33 24.47
N ILE A 2 -7.28 29.75 25.58
CA ILE A 2 -6.31 30.86 25.63
C ILE A 2 -5.14 30.70 24.62
N LEU A 3 -4.51 29.52 24.57
CA LEU A 3 -3.40 29.20 23.66
C LEU A 3 -3.68 29.56 22.18
N GLN A 4 -4.92 29.35 21.69
CA GLN A 4 -5.33 29.67 20.31
C GLN A 4 -5.09 31.14 19.91
N PHE A 5 -5.06 32.04 20.89
CA PHE A 5 -4.78 33.46 20.72
C PHE A 5 -3.32 33.78 21.01
N ILE A 6 -2.78 33.33 22.16
CA ILE A 6 -1.42 33.72 22.61
C ILE A 6 -0.28 32.99 21.89
N SER A 7 -0.52 31.83 21.27
CA SER A 7 0.48 31.12 20.45
C SER A 7 0.77 31.82 19.11
N ARG A 8 0.02 32.87 18.74
CA ARG A 8 0.31 33.68 17.55
C ARG A 8 1.45 34.64 17.86
N GLU A 9 2.55 34.57 17.12
CA GLU A 9 3.73 35.45 17.30
C GLU A 9 3.38 36.94 17.23
N SER A 10 2.38 37.30 16.41
CA SER A 10 1.87 38.66 16.28
C SER A 10 0.96 39.13 17.43
N SER A 11 0.83 38.37 18.52
CA SER A 11 0.07 38.77 19.72
C SER A 11 0.96 39.29 20.85
N LEU A 12 0.59 40.44 21.43
CA LEU A 12 1.12 40.91 22.71
C LEU A 12 0.35 40.23 23.85
N ILE A 13 1.07 39.75 24.86
CA ILE A 13 0.51 39.03 26.01
C ILE A 13 0.50 39.97 27.22
N LEU A 14 -0.68 40.20 27.80
CA LEU A 14 -0.83 40.97 29.04
C LEU A 14 -0.97 40.00 30.23
N ALA A 15 0.15 39.71 30.90
CA ALA A 15 0.19 38.76 32.02
C ALA A 15 -0.23 39.45 33.33
N VAL A 16 -1.54 39.47 33.59
CA VAL A 16 -2.12 40.06 34.79
C VAL A 16 -2.03 39.09 35.97
N THR A 17 -1.34 39.50 37.03
CA THR A 17 -1.16 38.73 38.28
C THR A 17 -1.53 39.60 39.49
N PRO A 18 -2.18 39.08 40.53
CA PRO A 18 -2.40 39.83 41.77
C PRO A 18 -1.17 39.72 42.70
N ALA A 19 -0.85 40.82 43.41
CA ALA A 19 0.34 40.93 44.26
C ALA A 19 0.28 40.11 45.55
N ASN A 20 -0.93 39.70 45.98
CA ASN A 20 -1.16 38.87 47.15
C ASN A 20 -1.01 37.36 46.88
N MET A 21 -0.43 36.99 45.74
CA MET A 21 -0.09 35.62 45.36
C MET A 21 1.40 35.55 45.00
N ASP A 22 2.05 34.44 45.32
CA ASP A 22 3.41 34.18 44.86
C ASP A 22 3.49 34.19 43.33
N LEU A 23 4.35 35.06 42.80
CA LEU A 23 4.49 35.31 41.38
C LEU A 23 5.03 34.08 40.62
N ALA A 24 5.86 33.25 41.27
CA ALA A 24 6.35 32.00 40.67
C ALA A 24 5.20 31.02 40.39
N ASN A 25 4.08 31.16 41.10
CA ASN A 25 2.90 30.34 40.94
C ASN A 25 1.83 30.93 40.00
N SER A 26 2.04 32.12 39.41
CA SER A 26 1.09 32.76 38.49
C SER A 26 0.84 31.96 37.21
N ASP A 27 -0.39 31.52 37.00
CA ASP A 27 -0.82 30.82 35.78
C ASP A 27 -0.71 31.70 34.53
N ALA A 28 -0.91 33.01 34.66
CA ALA A 28 -0.76 33.96 33.56
C ALA A 28 0.70 34.02 33.07
N LEU A 29 1.67 34.00 33.99
CA LEU A 29 3.10 34.00 33.65
C LEU A 29 3.58 32.60 33.20
N LYS A 30 3.05 31.51 33.76
CA LYS A 30 3.32 30.13 33.29
C LYS A 30 2.88 29.96 31.83
N LEU A 31 1.62 30.32 31.51
CA LEU A 31 1.08 30.27 30.14
C LEU A 31 1.82 31.21 29.18
N ALA A 32 2.22 32.40 29.63
CA ALA A 32 3.04 33.30 28.82
C ALA A 32 4.41 32.67 28.50
N LYS A 33 5.07 32.06 29.49
CA LYS A 33 6.40 31.45 29.33
C LYS A 33 6.40 30.19 28.45
N GLU A 34 5.25 29.51 28.33
CA GLU A 34 5.05 28.39 27.40
C GLU A 34 5.13 28.84 25.93
N VAL A 35 4.60 30.03 25.60
CA VAL A 35 4.50 30.55 24.22
C VAL A 35 5.44 31.73 23.90
N ASP A 36 6.08 32.31 24.91
CA ASP A 36 7.07 33.38 24.86
C ASP A 36 8.16 33.14 25.93
N PRO A 37 9.02 32.11 25.79
CA PRO A 37 9.98 31.73 26.83
C PRO A 37 11.00 32.83 27.17
N GLN A 38 11.23 33.76 26.23
CA GLN A 38 12.15 34.89 26.35
C GLN A 38 11.45 36.19 26.81
N GLY A 39 10.13 36.19 27.05
CA GLY A 39 9.38 37.36 27.50
C GLY A 39 9.45 38.57 26.55
N LEU A 40 9.57 38.33 25.23
CA LEU A 40 9.77 39.37 24.21
C LEU A 40 8.49 40.16 23.91
N ARG A 41 7.33 39.53 24.02
CA ARG A 41 6.00 40.07 23.69
C ARG A 41 5.04 40.06 24.88
N THR A 42 5.54 39.65 26.05
CA THR A 42 4.82 39.63 27.33
C THR A 42 5.05 40.92 28.12
N ILE A 43 3.96 41.49 28.64
CA ILE A 43 3.94 42.66 29.55
C ILE A 43 3.35 42.20 30.88
N GLY A 44 4.10 42.34 31.97
CA GLY A 44 3.63 41.99 33.29
C GLY A 44 2.76 43.10 33.90
N VAL A 45 1.59 42.75 34.44
CA VAL A 45 0.74 43.69 35.20
C VAL A 45 0.48 43.13 36.58
N ILE A 46 0.89 43.88 37.61
CA ILE A 46 0.71 43.50 39.00
C ILE A 46 -0.45 44.30 39.59
N THR A 47 -1.51 43.61 40.01
CA THR A 47 -2.74 44.21 40.57
C THR A 47 -2.80 44.00 42.09
N LYS A 48 -3.71 44.70 42.79
CA LYS A 48 -3.96 44.50 44.24
C LYS A 48 -2.74 44.71 45.14
N LEU A 49 -1.84 45.64 44.78
CA LEU A 49 -0.67 46.02 45.59
C LEU A 49 -1.05 46.63 46.95
N ASP A 50 -2.29 47.08 47.09
CA ASP A 50 -2.94 47.59 48.30
C ASP A 50 -3.45 46.48 49.25
N LEU A 51 -3.47 45.23 48.80
CA LEU A 51 -3.94 44.05 49.56
C LEU A 51 -2.80 43.05 49.84
N MET A 52 -1.55 43.54 49.89
CA MET A 52 -0.40 42.78 50.36
C MET A 52 -0.33 42.78 51.89
N ASP A 53 0.24 41.73 52.49
CA ASP A 53 0.40 41.63 53.94
C ASP A 53 1.38 42.67 54.48
N GLU A 54 1.09 43.23 55.66
CA GLU A 54 1.96 44.25 56.27
C GLU A 54 3.39 43.73 56.48
N GLY A 55 4.37 44.48 55.98
CA GLY A 55 5.79 44.09 55.98
C GLY A 55 6.25 43.34 54.73
N THR A 56 5.35 43.05 53.78
CA THR A 56 5.69 42.50 52.45
C THR A 56 5.57 43.57 51.36
N ASP A 57 6.35 43.44 50.28
CA ASP A 57 6.21 44.26 49.09
C ASP A 57 6.59 43.48 47.82
N ALA A 58 6.16 43.98 46.66
CA ALA A 58 6.43 43.41 45.34
C ALA A 58 7.54 44.18 44.60
N ARG A 59 8.44 44.88 45.32
CA ARG A 59 9.43 45.78 44.72
C ARG A 59 10.36 45.07 43.76
N ASP A 60 10.89 43.91 44.11
CA ASP A 60 11.81 43.17 43.22
C ASP A 60 11.11 42.61 41.96
N VAL A 61 9.79 42.45 42.00
CA VAL A 61 8.99 42.17 40.79
C VAL A 61 8.87 43.42 39.93
N LEU A 62 8.46 44.55 40.52
CA LEU A 62 8.25 45.82 39.81
C LEU A 62 9.55 46.45 39.30
N GLU A 63 10.69 46.16 39.93
CA GLU A 63 12.03 46.49 39.46
C GLU A 63 12.59 45.48 38.44
N ASN A 64 11.78 44.49 38.01
CA ASN A 64 12.11 43.49 36.98
C ASN A 64 13.28 42.54 37.34
N LYS A 65 13.51 42.29 38.64
CA LYS A 65 14.62 41.47 39.15
C LYS A 65 14.28 39.99 39.32
N LEU A 66 13.08 39.68 39.81
CA LEU A 66 12.71 38.31 40.21
C LEU A 66 12.45 37.38 39.01
N LEU A 67 11.68 37.84 38.03
CA LEU A 67 11.35 37.11 36.81
C LEU A 67 11.39 38.10 35.63
N PRO A 68 12.57 38.38 35.04
CA PRO A 68 12.72 39.47 34.08
C PRO A 68 11.86 39.26 32.83
N LEU A 69 11.12 40.31 32.44
CA LEU A 69 10.41 40.43 31.16
C LEU A 69 11.03 41.57 30.34
N ARG A 70 11.13 41.41 29.02
CA ARG A 70 11.72 42.44 28.14
C ARG A 70 10.92 43.75 28.13
N ARG A 71 9.61 43.67 28.39
CA ARG A 71 8.71 44.84 28.49
C ARG A 71 8.40 45.27 29.93
N GLY A 72 9.03 44.61 30.91
CA GLY A 72 8.93 44.92 32.34
C GLY A 72 7.56 44.63 32.98
N TYR A 73 7.40 45.13 34.20
CA TYR A 73 6.19 45.04 35.02
C TYR A 73 5.63 46.44 35.31
N ILE A 74 4.30 46.54 35.35
CA ILE A 74 3.59 47.75 35.75
C ILE A 74 2.59 47.40 36.85
N GLY A 75 2.76 48.03 38.00
CA GLY A 75 1.85 47.92 39.14
C GLY A 75 0.64 48.83 38.99
N VAL A 76 -0.56 48.34 39.32
CA VAL A 76 -1.81 49.11 39.32
C VAL A 76 -2.64 48.84 40.58
N VAL A 77 -3.35 49.86 41.05
CA VAL A 77 -4.28 49.76 42.19
C VAL A 77 -5.68 50.09 41.71
N ASN A 78 -6.54 49.09 41.73
CA ASN A 78 -7.91 49.17 41.22
C ASN A 78 -8.91 49.49 42.33
N ARG A 79 -10.16 49.77 41.96
CA ARG A 79 -11.27 49.89 42.93
C ARG A 79 -11.49 48.55 43.63
N SER A 80 -11.56 48.58 44.96
CA SER A 80 -11.96 47.44 45.79
C SER A 80 -13.45 47.08 45.57
N GLN A 81 -13.89 45.92 46.07
CA GLN A 81 -15.30 45.51 45.99
C GLN A 81 -16.24 46.57 46.61
N LYS A 82 -15.87 47.09 47.79
CA LYS A 82 -16.58 48.18 48.48
C LYS A 82 -16.60 49.49 47.67
N ASP A 83 -15.51 49.81 46.98
CA ASP A 83 -15.45 50.98 46.09
C ASP A 83 -16.36 50.83 44.85
N ILE A 84 -16.54 49.59 44.35
CA ILE A 84 -17.42 49.29 43.21
C ILE A 84 -18.89 49.42 43.65
N GLU A 85 -19.26 48.82 44.78
CA GLU A 85 -20.60 48.92 45.38
C GLU A 85 -20.96 50.38 45.73
N GLY A 86 -20.00 51.13 46.28
CA GLY A 86 -20.10 52.57 46.52
C GLY A 86 -20.01 53.45 45.28
N LYS A 87 -19.93 52.87 44.07
CA LYS A 87 -19.83 53.57 42.76
C LYS A 87 -18.75 54.65 42.71
N LYS A 88 -17.60 54.41 43.34
CA LYS A 88 -16.47 55.36 43.40
C LYS A 88 -16.04 55.80 42.00
N ASP A 89 -15.96 57.11 41.82
CA ASP A 89 -15.58 57.73 40.55
C ASP A 89 -14.16 57.34 40.12
N ILE A 90 -13.95 57.26 38.81
CA ILE A 90 -12.67 56.85 38.21
C ILE A 90 -11.57 57.88 38.45
N ARG A 91 -11.87 59.20 38.47
CA ARG A 91 -10.87 60.24 38.76
C ARG A 91 -10.42 60.15 40.21
N THR A 92 -11.36 59.90 41.12
CA THR A 92 -11.06 59.64 42.55
C THR A 92 -10.24 58.37 42.73
N ALA A 93 -10.51 57.30 41.97
CA ALA A 93 -9.72 56.07 42.00
C ALA A 93 -8.28 56.29 41.50
N LEU A 94 -8.10 56.97 40.36
CA LEU A 94 -6.77 57.30 39.81
C LEU A 94 -5.97 58.24 40.75
N ALA A 95 -6.64 59.19 41.40
CA ALA A 95 -6.01 60.04 42.41
C ALA A 95 -5.58 59.23 43.65
N ALA A 96 -6.37 58.24 44.07
CA ALA A 96 -6.02 57.34 45.17
C ALA A 96 -4.86 56.41 44.80
N GLU A 97 -4.84 55.84 43.60
CA GLU A 97 -3.73 55.05 43.05
C GLU A 97 -2.42 55.86 43.03
N ARG A 98 -2.45 57.09 42.48
CA ARG A 98 -1.28 57.96 42.45
C ARG A 98 -0.83 58.35 43.86
N LYS A 99 -1.76 58.59 44.79
CA LYS A 99 -1.44 58.84 46.20
C LYS A 99 -0.73 57.64 46.83
N PHE A 100 -1.27 56.42 46.65
CA PHE A 100 -0.68 55.17 47.16
C PHE A 100 0.78 55.02 46.72
N PHE A 101 1.07 55.10 45.43
CA PHE A 101 2.44 54.95 44.92
C PHE A 101 3.40 56.04 45.42
N LEU A 102 2.92 57.27 45.65
CA LEU A 102 3.75 58.36 46.20
C LEU A 102 3.97 58.26 47.72
N SER A 103 3.02 57.70 48.47
CA SER A 103 3.11 57.52 49.93
C SER A 103 3.80 56.23 50.35
N HIS A 104 3.76 55.18 49.53
CA HIS A 104 4.31 53.86 49.90
C HIS A 104 5.85 53.87 49.88
N PRO A 105 6.53 53.54 50.99
CA PRO A 105 7.98 53.70 51.09
C PRO A 105 8.74 52.83 50.08
N ALA A 106 8.27 51.62 49.79
CA ALA A 106 8.91 50.70 48.85
C ALA A 106 8.71 51.05 47.36
N TYR A 107 7.74 51.91 47.02
CA TYR A 107 7.37 52.20 45.62
C TYR A 107 7.56 53.67 45.21
N ARG A 108 7.85 54.57 46.15
CA ARG A 108 7.93 56.02 45.93
C ARG A 108 8.89 56.43 44.81
N HIS A 109 10.03 55.76 44.66
CA HIS A 109 11.04 56.03 43.63
C HIS A 109 10.68 55.48 42.24
N ILE A 110 9.70 54.58 42.15
CA ILE A 110 9.19 54.02 40.89
C ILE A 110 7.78 54.53 40.53
N ALA A 111 7.19 55.40 41.34
CA ALA A 111 5.80 55.87 41.21
C ALA A 111 5.45 56.48 39.83
N ASP A 112 6.42 57.02 39.09
CA ASP A 112 6.24 57.58 37.74
C ASP A 112 6.21 56.53 36.61
N ARG A 113 6.64 55.29 36.92
CA ARG A 113 6.55 54.11 36.05
C ARG A 113 5.39 53.17 36.42
N MET A 114 4.55 53.60 37.37
CA MET A 114 3.47 52.78 37.94
C MET A 114 2.11 53.48 37.76
N GLY A 115 1.05 52.71 37.97
CA GLY A 115 -0.33 53.15 37.88
C GLY A 115 -0.94 53.04 36.48
N THR A 116 -2.27 53.07 36.46
CA THR A 116 -3.11 52.92 35.28
C THR A 116 -2.80 53.91 34.15
N PRO A 117 -2.49 55.21 34.40
CA PRO A 117 -2.11 56.14 33.34
C PRO A 117 -0.78 55.78 32.67
N HIS A 118 0.20 55.27 33.43
CA HIS A 118 1.46 54.80 32.87
C HIS A 118 1.25 53.52 32.05
N LEU A 119 0.44 52.58 32.57
CA LEU A 119 0.05 51.38 31.84
C LEU A 119 -0.60 51.72 30.49
N GLN A 120 -1.57 52.64 30.47
CA GLN A 120 -2.25 53.06 29.23
C GLN A 120 -1.27 53.64 28.20
N LYS A 121 -0.37 54.54 28.62
CA LYS A 121 0.66 55.13 27.75
C LYS A 121 1.60 54.06 27.18
N THR A 122 2.06 53.16 28.02
CA THR A 122 2.98 52.09 27.63
C THR A 122 2.31 51.07 26.72
N LEU A 123 1.06 50.65 26.98
CA LEU A 123 0.30 49.77 26.08
C LEU A 123 0.09 50.40 24.70
N ASN A 124 -0.30 51.68 24.63
CA ASN A 124 -0.45 52.40 23.36
C ASN A 124 0.87 52.46 22.57
N GLN A 125 1.99 52.77 23.23
CA GLN A 125 3.30 52.80 22.58
C GLN A 125 3.72 51.40 22.09
N GLN A 126 3.58 50.37 22.93
CA GLN A 126 3.99 49.01 22.61
C GLN A 126 3.13 48.42 21.48
N LEU A 127 1.81 48.65 21.50
CA LEU A 127 0.89 48.25 20.43
C LEU A 127 1.25 48.94 19.10
N THR A 128 1.50 50.26 19.13
CA THR A 128 1.86 51.02 17.92
C THR A 128 3.17 50.52 17.29
N ASN A 129 4.19 50.28 18.11
CA ASN A 129 5.47 49.74 17.64
C ASN A 129 5.33 48.33 17.10
N HIS A 130 4.63 47.45 17.83
CA HIS A 130 4.39 46.06 17.44
C HIS A 130 3.56 45.94 16.14
N ILE A 131 2.58 46.82 15.93
CA ILE A 131 1.85 46.93 14.66
C ILE A 131 2.82 47.29 13.53
N ARG A 132 3.67 48.32 13.69
CA ARG A 132 4.63 48.70 12.65
C ARG A 132 5.62 47.59 12.33
N GLU A 133 6.13 46.89 13.34
CA GLU A 133 7.08 45.77 13.16
C GLU A 133 6.41 44.56 12.47
N SER A 134 5.14 44.27 12.79
CA SER A 134 4.40 43.14 12.22
C SER A 134 3.80 43.40 10.84
N LEU A 135 3.50 44.66 10.49
CA LEU A 135 2.80 45.03 9.26
C LEU A 135 3.50 44.59 7.95
N PRO A 136 4.84 44.73 7.78
CA PRO A 136 5.53 44.27 6.58
C PRO A 136 5.40 42.76 6.34
N ALA A 137 5.51 41.96 7.41
CA ALA A 137 5.36 40.51 7.35
C ALA A 137 3.90 40.11 7.02
N LEU A 138 2.92 40.78 7.65
CA LEU A 138 1.51 40.59 7.33
C LEU A 138 1.20 40.96 5.87
N ARG A 139 1.71 42.10 5.39
CA ARG A 139 1.55 42.54 3.99
C ARG A 139 2.09 41.50 3.02
N SER A 140 3.32 41.03 3.23
CA SER A 140 3.94 39.99 2.40
C SER A 140 3.11 38.70 2.37
N LYS A 141 2.63 38.25 3.54
CA LYS A 141 1.74 37.09 3.64
C LYS A 141 0.44 37.28 2.86
N LEU A 142 -0.25 38.41 3.03
CA LEU A 142 -1.50 38.71 2.33
C LEU A 142 -1.29 38.87 0.81
N GLN A 143 -0.16 39.45 0.37
CA GLN A 143 0.21 39.51 -1.04
C GLN A 143 0.46 38.12 -1.64
N SER A 144 1.15 37.23 -0.90
CA SER A 144 1.38 35.85 -1.34
C SER A 144 0.06 35.06 -1.43
N GLN A 145 -0.84 35.19 -0.45
CA GLN A 145 -2.16 34.56 -0.48
C GLN A 145 -3.05 35.14 -1.59
N LEU A 146 -2.98 36.45 -1.83
CA LEU A 146 -3.69 37.08 -2.94
C LEU A 146 -3.19 36.56 -4.28
N LEU A 147 -1.87 36.41 -4.48
CA LEU A 147 -1.29 35.93 -5.74
C LEU A 147 -1.70 34.48 -6.05
N SER A 148 -1.76 33.59 -5.05
CA SER A 148 -2.29 32.24 -5.26
C SER A 148 -3.78 32.26 -5.62
N LEU A 149 -4.57 33.08 -4.93
CA LEU A 149 -6.00 33.23 -5.23
C LEU A 149 -6.25 33.91 -6.58
N GLU A 150 -5.40 34.83 -7.05
CA GLU A 150 -5.57 35.47 -8.35
C GLU A 150 -5.46 34.48 -9.50
N LYS A 151 -4.60 33.47 -9.39
CA LYS A 151 -4.51 32.41 -10.40
C LYS A 151 -5.83 31.64 -10.53
N GLU A 152 -6.42 31.26 -9.41
CA GLU A 152 -7.71 30.54 -9.38
C GLU A 152 -8.85 31.46 -9.83
N VAL A 153 -8.94 32.67 -9.27
CA VAL A 153 -9.97 33.67 -9.59
C VAL A 153 -9.96 34.10 -11.06
N GLU A 154 -8.80 34.13 -11.75
CA GLU A 154 -8.74 34.43 -13.19
C GLU A 154 -9.55 33.43 -14.05
N GLU A 155 -9.63 32.16 -13.63
CA GLU A 155 -10.45 31.14 -14.28
C GLU A 155 -11.96 31.44 -14.11
N TYR A 156 -12.33 32.14 -13.03
CA TYR A 156 -13.70 32.56 -12.72
C TYR A 156 -14.06 33.99 -13.16
N LYS A 157 -13.10 34.89 -13.41
CA LYS A 157 -13.40 36.25 -13.94
C LYS A 157 -14.15 36.20 -15.28
N ASN A 158 -13.88 35.16 -16.07
CA ASN A 158 -14.55 34.88 -17.34
C ASN A 158 -15.74 33.89 -17.18
N PHE A 159 -16.28 33.73 -15.96
CA PHE A 159 -17.41 32.84 -15.69
C PHE A 159 -18.73 33.57 -15.91
N ARG A 160 -19.41 33.20 -16.99
CA ARG A 160 -20.83 33.50 -17.22
C ARG A 160 -21.58 32.16 -17.13
N PRO A 161 -22.48 31.97 -16.14
CA PRO A 161 -23.18 30.69 -15.94
C PRO A 161 -23.94 30.21 -17.19
N ASP A 162 -24.47 31.17 -17.96
CA ASP A 162 -25.31 30.92 -19.13
C ASP A 162 -24.56 31.02 -20.48
N ASP A 163 -23.22 31.07 -20.49
CA ASP A 163 -22.47 31.09 -21.75
C ASP A 163 -22.35 29.67 -22.34
N PRO A 164 -23.05 29.35 -23.44
CA PRO A 164 -23.01 28.02 -24.03
C PRO A 164 -21.61 27.67 -24.53
N THR A 165 -20.80 28.65 -24.97
CA THR A 165 -19.45 28.40 -25.48
C THR A 165 -18.52 27.86 -24.40
N ARG A 166 -18.70 28.30 -23.14
CA ARG A 166 -17.95 27.79 -21.99
C ARG A 166 -18.40 26.38 -21.61
N LYS A 167 -19.70 26.09 -21.62
CA LYS A 167 -20.24 24.73 -21.39
C LYS A 167 -19.73 23.74 -22.46
N THR A 168 -19.82 24.11 -23.74
CA THR A 168 -19.26 23.37 -24.89
C THR A 168 -17.76 23.09 -24.71
N LYS A 169 -16.95 24.12 -24.38
CA LYS A 169 -15.51 23.96 -24.18
C LYS A 169 -15.18 23.06 -22.98
N ALA A 170 -15.88 23.23 -21.86
CA ALA A 170 -15.67 22.42 -20.66
C ALA A 170 -16.03 20.94 -20.90
N LEU A 171 -17.17 20.66 -21.56
CA LEU A 171 -17.56 19.30 -21.95
C LEU A 171 -16.50 18.65 -22.86
N LEU A 172 -16.00 19.37 -23.86
CA LEU A 172 -14.91 18.90 -24.73
C LEU A 172 -13.65 18.54 -23.91
N GLN A 173 -13.22 19.43 -23.01
CA GLN A 173 -12.03 19.21 -22.18
C GLN A 173 -12.21 18.03 -21.21
N MET A 174 -13.39 17.89 -20.59
CA MET A 174 -13.69 16.77 -19.68
C MET A 174 -13.72 15.43 -20.42
N VAL A 175 -14.31 15.35 -21.62
CA VAL A 175 -14.33 14.11 -22.42
C VAL A 175 -12.94 13.77 -22.95
N GLN A 176 -12.15 14.77 -23.37
CA GLN A 176 -10.75 14.56 -23.76
C GLN A 176 -9.90 14.04 -22.59
N GLN A 177 -10.01 14.65 -21.41
CA GLN A 177 -9.30 14.22 -20.20
C GLN A 177 -9.73 12.81 -19.79
N PHE A 178 -11.02 12.51 -19.80
CA PHE A 178 -11.56 11.17 -19.51
C PHE A 178 -11.00 10.09 -20.47
N GLY A 179 -10.88 10.41 -21.77
CA GLY A 179 -10.26 9.51 -22.75
C GLY A 179 -8.78 9.23 -22.44
N VAL A 180 -8.00 10.26 -22.11
CA VAL A 180 -6.59 10.13 -21.73
C VAL A 180 -6.43 9.34 -20.42
N ASP A 181 -7.29 9.58 -19.42
CA ASP A 181 -7.25 8.88 -18.14
C ASP A 181 -7.68 7.42 -18.27
N PHE A 182 -8.63 7.13 -19.15
CA PHE A 182 -9.03 5.75 -19.50
C PHE A 182 -7.87 5.01 -20.18
N GLU A 183 -7.24 5.61 -21.19
CA GLU A 183 -6.06 5.06 -21.88
C GLU A 183 -4.92 4.78 -20.90
N LYS A 184 -4.53 5.76 -20.07
CA LYS A 184 -3.51 5.61 -19.02
C LYS A 184 -3.80 4.45 -18.06
N ARG A 185 -5.06 4.29 -17.62
CA ARG A 185 -5.46 3.20 -16.71
C ARG A 185 -5.46 1.83 -17.38
N ILE A 186 -5.85 1.73 -18.65
CA ILE A 186 -5.87 0.47 -19.41
C ILE A 186 -4.48 0.04 -19.86
N GLU A 187 -3.58 0.98 -20.16
CA GLU A 187 -2.21 0.68 -20.61
C GLU A 187 -1.20 0.58 -19.46
N GLY A 188 -1.58 1.02 -18.25
CA GLY A 188 -0.70 1.01 -17.07
C GLY A 188 0.30 2.16 -17.02
N SER A 189 0.07 3.21 -17.82
CA SER A 189 0.91 4.41 -17.96
C SER A 189 0.41 5.61 -17.14
N GLY A 190 -0.39 5.36 -16.09
CA GLY A 190 -0.94 6.40 -15.21
C GLY A 190 0.07 6.97 -14.22
N ASP A 191 -0.01 8.28 -13.98
CA ASP A 191 0.87 9.02 -13.06
C ASP A 191 0.63 8.67 -11.57
N GLN A 192 -0.49 8.01 -11.27
CA GLN A 192 -0.84 7.48 -9.95
C GLN A 192 -1.08 5.98 -10.08
N VAL A 193 -0.05 5.19 -9.82
CA VAL A 193 -0.12 3.73 -9.77
C VAL A 193 -0.52 3.32 -8.34
N ASP A 194 -1.63 2.61 -8.21
CA ASP A 194 -2.01 1.95 -6.95
C ASP A 194 -1.00 0.85 -6.63
N THR A 195 -0.33 0.95 -5.49
CA THR A 195 0.70 0.01 -5.03
C THR A 195 0.14 -1.09 -4.12
N LEU A 196 -1.13 -0.99 -3.70
CA LEU A 196 -1.79 -1.96 -2.84
C LEU A 196 -2.58 -2.98 -3.66
N GLU A 197 -3.29 -2.53 -4.71
CA GLU A 197 -4.07 -3.41 -5.57
C GLU A 197 -3.70 -3.33 -7.06
N LEU A 198 -3.64 -4.50 -7.70
CA LEU A 198 -3.59 -4.63 -9.16
C LEU A 198 -4.85 -4.02 -9.76
N SER A 199 -4.68 -2.89 -10.44
CA SER A 199 -5.75 -2.12 -11.08
C SER A 199 -5.57 -2.03 -12.60
N GLY A 200 -6.63 -1.61 -13.30
CA GLY A 200 -6.61 -1.32 -14.73
C GLY A 200 -5.98 -2.41 -15.61
N GLY A 201 -5.04 -2.01 -16.47
CA GLY A 201 -4.34 -2.88 -17.41
C GLY A 201 -3.63 -4.07 -16.78
N ALA A 202 -2.99 -3.88 -15.61
CA ALA A 202 -2.28 -4.96 -14.93
C ALA A 202 -3.25 -6.05 -14.43
N ARG A 203 -4.44 -5.66 -13.96
CA ARG A 203 -5.51 -6.60 -13.57
C ARG A 203 -6.11 -7.33 -14.78
N ILE A 204 -6.30 -6.64 -15.90
CA ILE A 204 -6.76 -7.25 -17.16
C ILE A 204 -5.73 -8.29 -17.65
N ASN A 205 -4.45 -7.91 -17.65
CA ASN A 205 -3.34 -8.78 -18.04
C ASN A 205 -3.29 -10.06 -17.17
N ARG A 206 -3.45 -9.89 -15.85
CA ARG A 206 -3.57 -11.00 -14.89
C ARG A 206 -4.77 -11.90 -15.18
N ILE A 207 -5.94 -11.33 -15.47
CA ILE A 207 -7.12 -12.13 -15.83
C ILE A 207 -6.84 -12.97 -17.08
N PHE A 208 -6.25 -12.40 -18.13
CA PHE A 208 -5.95 -13.12 -19.38
C PHE A 208 -4.90 -14.24 -19.22
N HIS A 209 -3.86 -14.03 -18.42
CA HIS A 209 -2.74 -15.00 -18.34
C HIS A 209 -2.79 -15.94 -17.14
N GLU A 210 -3.33 -15.51 -15.99
CA GLU A 210 -3.42 -16.35 -14.78
C GLU A 210 -4.80 -16.99 -14.59
N ARG A 211 -5.90 -16.30 -14.88
CA ARG A 211 -7.25 -16.80 -14.52
C ARG A 211 -8.00 -17.46 -15.68
N PHE A 212 -7.96 -16.84 -16.84
CA PHE A 212 -8.68 -17.29 -18.04
C PHE A 212 -8.32 -18.71 -18.49
N PRO A 213 -7.05 -19.18 -18.43
CA PRO A 213 -6.70 -20.58 -18.75
C PRO A 213 -7.45 -21.65 -17.94
N PHE A 214 -7.97 -21.33 -16.77
CA PHE A 214 -8.72 -22.26 -15.92
C PHE A 214 -10.24 -22.31 -16.23
N GLU A 215 -10.78 -21.29 -16.93
CA GLU A 215 -12.22 -21.16 -17.24
C GLU A 215 -12.57 -21.52 -18.70
N LEU A 216 -11.59 -22.02 -19.48
CA LEU A 216 -11.69 -22.32 -20.92
C LEU A 216 -12.86 -23.23 -21.33
N VAL A 217 -13.43 -24.00 -20.41
CA VAL A 217 -14.45 -25.03 -20.63
C VAL A 217 -15.80 -24.49 -21.14
N LYS A 218 -16.00 -23.16 -21.22
CA LYS A 218 -17.33 -22.52 -21.36
C LYS A 218 -17.56 -21.67 -22.62
N ILE A 219 -16.69 -21.68 -23.63
CA ILE A 219 -16.73 -20.71 -24.75
C ILE A 219 -17.18 -21.37 -26.07
N LEU A 220 -18.31 -20.94 -26.63
CA LEU A 220 -18.96 -21.62 -27.75
C LEU A 220 -18.34 -21.33 -29.13
N LEU A 221 -18.17 -20.06 -29.51
CA LEU A 221 -17.93 -19.70 -30.93
C LEU A 221 -16.56 -20.11 -31.50
N LEU A 222 -15.49 -20.05 -30.71
CA LEU A 222 -14.17 -20.56 -31.16
C LEU A 222 -14.17 -22.09 -31.23
N ILE A 223 -14.93 -22.75 -30.34
CA ILE A 223 -15.07 -24.21 -30.35
C ILE A 223 -15.79 -24.66 -31.64
N ASP A 224 -16.80 -23.93 -32.12
CA ASP A 224 -17.49 -24.26 -33.38
C ASP A 224 -16.53 -24.29 -34.59
N ILE A 225 -15.55 -23.38 -34.64
CA ILE A 225 -14.52 -23.35 -35.70
C ILE A 225 -13.56 -24.55 -35.56
N GLU A 226 -13.04 -24.79 -34.35
CA GLU A 226 -12.13 -25.93 -34.07
C GLU A 226 -12.82 -27.30 -34.23
N GLN A 227 -14.15 -27.36 -34.10
CA GLN A 227 -14.98 -28.54 -34.43
C GLN A 227 -15.20 -28.73 -35.93
N SER A 228 -15.15 -27.65 -36.73
CA SER A 228 -15.47 -27.73 -38.17
C SER A 228 -14.40 -28.43 -39.01
N TYR A 229 -13.13 -28.45 -38.55
CA TYR A 229 -12.03 -29.09 -39.25
C TYR A 229 -10.91 -29.54 -38.29
N ILE A 230 -10.63 -30.85 -38.26
CA ILE A 230 -9.55 -31.42 -37.45
C ILE A 230 -8.25 -31.43 -38.27
N ASN A 231 -7.34 -30.50 -37.97
CA ASN A 231 -6.08 -30.35 -38.70
C ASN A 231 -4.98 -31.31 -38.18
N THR A 232 -4.97 -32.55 -38.67
CA THR A 232 -3.92 -33.53 -38.33
C THR A 232 -2.54 -33.23 -38.95
N ASN A 233 -2.40 -32.14 -39.71
CA ASN A 233 -1.12 -31.68 -40.29
C ASN A 233 -0.45 -30.57 -39.46
N HIS A 234 -1.00 -30.23 -38.29
CA HIS A 234 -0.43 -29.22 -37.39
C HIS A 234 0.96 -29.63 -36.86
N GLU A 235 1.89 -28.68 -36.76
CA GLU A 235 3.30 -28.95 -36.38
C GLU A 235 3.47 -29.62 -35.01
N ASP A 236 2.71 -29.19 -34.00
CA ASP A 236 2.71 -29.78 -32.65
C ASP A 236 1.96 -31.13 -32.55
N PHE A 237 1.35 -31.63 -33.64
CA PHE A 237 0.57 -32.87 -33.59
C PHE A 237 1.49 -34.08 -33.68
N ILE A 238 1.49 -34.94 -32.65
CA ILE A 238 2.46 -36.05 -32.54
C ILE A 238 2.37 -37.06 -33.70
N GLY A 239 1.23 -37.16 -34.38
CA GLY A 239 0.99 -38.10 -35.46
C GLY A 239 0.86 -39.57 -35.00
N PHE A 240 0.26 -40.39 -35.86
CA PHE A 240 -0.12 -41.77 -35.53
C PHE A 240 1.07 -42.65 -35.11
N ALA A 241 2.21 -42.52 -35.81
CA ALA A 241 3.41 -43.34 -35.54
C ALA A 241 3.97 -43.14 -34.13
N ASN A 242 4.04 -41.89 -33.65
CA ASN A 242 4.60 -41.59 -32.33
C ASN A 242 3.62 -41.94 -31.20
N ALA A 243 2.31 -41.73 -31.41
CA ALA A 243 1.28 -42.20 -30.48
C ALA A 243 1.34 -43.72 -30.30
N GLN A 244 1.48 -44.46 -31.40
CA GLN A 244 1.56 -45.92 -31.37
C GLN A 244 2.88 -46.41 -30.75
N GLN A 245 4.01 -45.68 -30.88
CA GLN A 245 5.25 -46.00 -30.18
C GLN A 245 5.14 -45.84 -28.65
N ARG A 246 4.47 -44.79 -28.16
CA ARG A 246 4.19 -44.61 -26.72
C ARG A 246 3.40 -45.79 -26.13
N SER A 247 2.38 -46.28 -26.85
CA SER A 247 1.61 -47.46 -26.43
C SER A 247 2.49 -48.71 -26.23
N THR A 248 3.50 -48.93 -27.08
CA THR A 248 4.38 -50.12 -27.00
C THR A 248 5.39 -50.11 -25.87
N GLN A 249 5.74 -48.95 -25.33
CA GLN A 249 6.69 -48.87 -24.21
C GLN A 249 6.05 -49.28 -22.88
N LEU A 250 4.72 -49.15 -22.76
CA LEU A 250 3.96 -49.60 -21.58
C LEU A 250 3.90 -51.14 -21.51
N ASN A 251 3.61 -51.81 -22.63
CA ASN A 251 3.45 -53.27 -22.68
C ASN A 251 4.77 -54.09 -22.67
N LYS A 252 5.94 -53.44 -22.56
CA LYS A 252 7.25 -54.11 -22.46
C LYS A 252 7.87 -54.11 -21.05
N LYS A 253 7.08 -53.83 -20.00
CA LYS A 253 7.53 -54.02 -18.62
C LYS A 253 7.53 -55.50 -18.23
N ARG A 254 8.64 -56.20 -18.49
CA ARG A 254 9.12 -57.24 -17.55
C ARG A 254 9.19 -56.58 -16.17
N ALA A 255 8.72 -57.26 -15.12
CA ALA A 255 8.70 -56.70 -13.78
C ALA A 255 10.11 -56.20 -13.39
N VAL A 256 10.20 -54.91 -13.06
CA VAL A 256 11.45 -54.31 -12.57
C VAL A 256 11.60 -54.76 -11.11
N PRO A 257 12.72 -55.38 -10.69
CA PRO A 257 12.91 -55.98 -9.36
C PRO A 257 12.41 -55.12 -8.18
N ASN A 258 12.65 -53.80 -8.26
CA ASN A 258 12.33 -52.84 -7.22
C ASN A 258 11.02 -52.06 -7.43
N GLN A 259 10.13 -52.47 -8.34
CA GLN A 259 8.83 -51.80 -8.45
C GLN A 259 7.93 -52.20 -7.27
N VAL A 260 7.55 -51.20 -6.47
CA VAL A 260 6.60 -51.38 -5.36
C VAL A 260 5.21 -51.66 -5.93
N ILE A 261 4.61 -52.77 -5.48
CA ILE A 261 3.27 -53.24 -5.83
C ILE A 261 2.23 -52.55 -4.94
N ARG A 262 2.49 -52.46 -3.63
CA ARG A 262 1.61 -51.79 -2.65
C ARG A 262 2.40 -51.23 -1.48
N ARG A 263 1.87 -50.16 -0.89
CA ARG A 263 2.20 -49.67 0.45
C ARG A 263 0.95 -49.62 1.32
N GLY A 264 1.12 -49.64 2.64
CA GLY A 264 0.05 -49.39 3.59
C GLY A 264 0.37 -49.88 4.99
N TRP A 265 -0.46 -49.50 5.95
CA TRP A 265 -0.38 -50.00 7.33
C TRP A 265 -0.91 -51.43 7.43
N LEU A 266 -0.22 -52.27 8.19
CA LEU A 266 -0.70 -53.58 8.65
C LEU A 266 -0.27 -53.79 10.10
N THR A 267 -1.11 -54.47 10.88
CA THR A 267 -0.82 -54.83 12.27
C THR A 267 -0.23 -56.24 12.34
N ILE A 268 0.95 -56.41 12.98
CA ILE A 268 1.50 -57.75 13.28
C ILE A 268 0.95 -58.20 14.63
N ASN A 269 0.14 -59.26 14.65
CA ASN A 269 -0.53 -59.72 15.87
C ASN A 269 0.36 -60.57 16.79
N ASN A 270 1.26 -61.38 16.25
CA ASN A 270 1.92 -62.46 17.01
C ASN A 270 3.35 -62.09 17.49
N ILE A 271 3.53 -60.90 18.09
CA ILE A 271 4.77 -60.51 18.78
C ILE A 271 4.65 -60.89 20.25
N SER A 272 5.48 -61.86 20.69
CA SER A 272 5.53 -62.46 22.04
C SER A 272 4.99 -61.61 23.19
N LEU A 273 4.03 -62.16 23.94
CA LEU A 273 3.30 -61.55 25.05
C LEU A 273 4.18 -60.86 26.12
N MET A 274 5.47 -61.20 26.21
CA MET A 274 6.38 -60.63 27.20
C MET A 274 7.02 -59.27 26.81
N LYS A 275 6.83 -58.74 25.58
CA LYS A 275 7.34 -57.40 25.18
C LYS A 275 6.38 -56.56 24.31
N GLY A 276 5.13 -56.47 24.75
CA GLY A 276 4.12 -55.54 24.25
C GLY A 276 3.40 -56.06 23.00
N GLY A 277 2.06 -56.03 23.05
CA GLY A 277 1.15 -56.66 22.09
C GLY A 277 1.17 -56.07 20.69
N SER A 278 0.14 -56.41 19.89
CA SER A 278 0.04 -56.13 18.46
C SER A 278 0.52 -54.73 18.06
N LYS A 279 1.46 -54.68 17.10
CA LYS A 279 2.07 -53.42 16.62
C LYS A 279 1.77 -53.21 15.16
N GLU A 280 1.40 -51.98 14.85
CA GLU A 280 1.24 -51.51 13.50
C GLU A 280 2.58 -51.07 12.91
N TYR A 281 2.78 -51.39 11.64
CA TYR A 281 3.97 -51.03 10.88
C TYR A 281 3.56 -50.60 9.47
N TRP A 282 4.40 -49.76 8.84
CA TRP A 282 4.23 -49.41 7.44
C TRP A 282 4.85 -50.49 6.57
N PHE A 283 4.05 -51.17 5.75
CA PHE A 283 4.50 -52.25 4.87
C PHE A 283 4.68 -51.77 3.44
N VAL A 284 5.71 -52.29 2.79
CA VAL A 284 6.05 -52.07 1.39
C VAL A 284 6.25 -53.43 0.73
N LEU A 285 5.35 -53.78 -0.20
CA LEU A 285 5.40 -55.01 -0.97
C LEU A 285 6.01 -54.73 -2.36
N THR A 286 7.09 -55.40 -2.71
CA THR A 286 7.66 -55.44 -4.08
C THR A 286 7.37 -56.79 -4.72
N ALA A 287 7.84 -57.00 -5.96
CA ALA A 287 7.77 -58.30 -6.63
C ALA A 287 8.67 -59.39 -6.00
N GLU A 288 9.59 -59.01 -5.11
CA GLU A 288 10.62 -59.91 -4.55
C GLU A 288 10.62 -59.95 -3.02
N SER A 289 10.11 -58.92 -2.33
CA SER A 289 10.13 -58.86 -0.87
C SER A 289 8.93 -58.13 -0.26
N LEU A 290 8.58 -58.51 0.97
CA LEU A 290 7.76 -57.74 1.90
C LEU A 290 8.68 -57.07 2.94
N SER A 291 8.86 -55.75 2.84
CA SER A 291 9.57 -54.96 3.86
C SER A 291 8.58 -54.26 4.78
N TRP A 292 8.95 -54.04 6.05
CA TRP A 292 8.19 -53.16 6.93
C TRP A 292 9.07 -52.23 7.76
N TYR A 293 8.50 -51.08 8.07
CA TYR A 293 9.15 -49.90 8.62
C TYR A 293 8.39 -49.42 9.87
N LYS A 294 9.06 -48.62 10.71
CA LYS A 294 8.43 -48.00 11.87
C LYS A 294 7.24 -47.10 11.51
N ASP A 295 7.36 -46.39 10.40
CA ASP A 295 6.50 -45.29 9.98
C ASP A 295 6.55 -45.11 8.45
N GLU A 296 5.65 -44.29 7.91
CA GLU A 296 5.54 -43.96 6.48
C GLU A 296 6.73 -43.19 5.90
N GLU A 297 7.63 -42.67 6.75
CA GLU A 297 8.87 -42.01 6.29
C GLU A 297 9.88 -43.00 5.69
N GLU A 298 9.66 -44.31 5.84
CA GLU A 298 10.50 -45.42 5.33
C GLU A 298 11.99 -45.34 5.79
N LYS A 299 12.30 -44.55 6.83
CA LYS A 299 13.67 -44.33 7.36
C LYS A 299 14.20 -45.50 8.16
N GLU A 300 13.37 -46.11 9.02
CA GLU A 300 13.79 -47.21 9.90
C GLU A 300 13.15 -48.55 9.46
N LYS A 301 13.82 -49.26 8.55
CA LYS A 301 13.42 -50.60 8.12
C LYS A 301 13.59 -51.60 9.29
N LYS A 302 12.48 -52.22 9.72
CA LYS A 302 12.45 -53.20 10.81
C LYS A 302 12.76 -54.62 10.35
N TYR A 303 12.32 -54.98 9.15
CA TYR A 303 12.61 -56.28 8.53
C TYR A 303 12.43 -56.24 7.01
N MET A 304 12.96 -57.25 6.34
CA MET A 304 12.78 -57.53 4.92
C MET A 304 12.62 -59.04 4.76
N LEU A 305 11.45 -59.47 4.34
CA LEU A 305 11.09 -60.86 4.12
C LEU A 305 11.08 -61.14 2.61
N PRO A 306 12.00 -61.98 2.07
CA PRO A 306 11.90 -62.46 0.70
C PRO A 306 10.60 -63.24 0.48
N LEU A 307 9.98 -63.11 -0.68
CA LEU A 307 8.70 -63.78 -0.98
C LEU A 307 8.86 -65.27 -1.36
N ASP A 308 10.09 -65.75 -1.49
CA ASP A 308 10.41 -67.11 -1.89
C ASP A 308 9.81 -68.17 -0.96
N ASN A 309 9.07 -69.10 -1.56
CA ASN A 309 8.44 -70.24 -0.89
C ASN A 309 7.48 -69.83 0.23
N LEU A 310 6.88 -68.64 0.14
CA LEU A 310 5.78 -68.20 1.00
C LEU A 310 4.41 -68.56 0.44
N LYS A 311 3.46 -68.82 1.33
CA LYS A 311 2.04 -68.92 1.05
C LYS A 311 1.22 -68.14 2.06
N ILE A 312 0.00 -67.78 1.65
CA ILE A 312 -1.00 -67.16 2.53
C ILE A 312 -1.99 -68.22 3.02
N ARG A 313 -2.36 -68.19 4.29
CA ARG A 313 -3.48 -68.95 4.87
C ARG A 313 -4.41 -67.99 5.60
N ASP A 314 -5.70 -68.26 5.59
CA ASP A 314 -6.65 -67.54 6.44
C ASP A 314 -6.56 -68.00 7.90
N VAL A 315 -6.76 -67.07 8.82
CA VAL A 315 -6.65 -67.31 10.26
C VAL A 315 -8.01 -67.11 10.89
N GLU A 316 -8.49 -68.10 11.63
CA GLU A 316 -9.80 -68.02 12.29
C GLU A 316 -9.87 -66.83 13.25
N LYS A 317 -11.00 -66.12 13.21
CA LYS A 317 -11.23 -64.92 14.01
C LYS A 317 -11.35 -65.28 15.49
N GLY A 318 -10.27 -65.10 16.24
CA GLY A 318 -10.25 -65.31 17.69
C GLY A 318 -11.33 -64.49 18.41
N PHE A 319 -11.95 -65.10 19.43
CA PHE A 319 -13.21 -64.68 20.09
C PHE A 319 -13.24 -63.26 20.71
N MET A 320 -12.13 -62.50 20.65
CA MET A 320 -12.00 -61.13 21.17
C MET A 320 -11.30 -60.16 20.18
N SER A 321 -11.01 -60.56 18.93
CA SER A 321 -10.39 -59.67 17.92
C SER A 321 -11.44 -59.08 16.98
N ASN A 322 -11.44 -57.75 16.84
CA ASN A 322 -12.22 -57.06 15.81
C ASN A 322 -11.48 -56.91 14.47
N LYS A 323 -10.16 -57.11 14.42
CA LYS A 323 -9.38 -57.05 13.17
C LYS A 323 -9.50 -58.35 12.36
N HIS A 324 -9.47 -58.22 11.04
CA HIS A 324 -9.45 -59.33 10.07
C HIS A 324 -8.00 -59.77 9.83
N VAL A 325 -7.69 -61.07 9.87
CA VAL A 325 -6.32 -61.59 9.95
C VAL A 325 -6.04 -62.63 8.87
N PHE A 326 -4.88 -62.54 8.24
CA PHE A 326 -4.31 -63.59 7.39
C PHE A 326 -2.86 -63.89 7.83
N ALA A 327 -2.41 -65.14 7.63
CA ALA A 327 -1.06 -65.56 7.95
C ALA A 327 -0.22 -65.73 6.68
N ILE A 328 1.06 -65.35 6.76
CA ILE A 328 2.08 -65.68 5.77
C ILE A 328 3.04 -66.69 6.40
N PHE A 329 3.22 -67.85 5.78
CA PHE A 329 4.08 -68.94 6.26
C PHE A 329 5.00 -69.45 5.15
N ASN A 330 6.12 -70.09 5.51
CA ASN A 330 7.04 -70.69 4.54
C ASN A 330 6.75 -72.19 4.34
N THR A 331 6.66 -72.65 3.08
CA THR A 331 6.32 -74.04 2.74
C THR A 331 7.42 -75.04 3.11
N GLU A 332 8.68 -74.60 3.25
CA GLU A 332 9.80 -75.44 3.68
C GLU A 332 9.97 -75.48 5.22
N GLN A 333 8.96 -75.02 5.98
CA GLN A 333 8.98 -74.92 7.45
C GLN A 333 10.10 -74.04 8.03
N ARG A 334 10.72 -73.18 7.21
CA ARG A 334 11.65 -72.15 7.68
C ARG A 334 10.92 -71.08 8.50
N ASN A 335 11.59 -70.49 9.47
CA ASN A 335 11.05 -69.35 10.20
C ASN A 335 10.90 -68.14 9.27
N VAL A 336 9.74 -67.49 9.33
CA VAL A 336 9.39 -66.32 8.50
C VAL A 336 9.79 -65.02 9.20
N TYR A 337 9.75 -64.98 10.54
CA TYR A 337 10.20 -63.84 11.32
C TYR A 337 10.70 -64.29 12.70
N LYS A 338 11.98 -64.06 12.99
CA LYS A 338 12.66 -64.51 14.22
C LYS A 338 12.47 -66.03 14.41
N ASP A 339 11.83 -66.44 15.50
CA ASP A 339 11.56 -67.84 15.85
C ASP A 339 10.18 -68.32 15.38
N LEU A 340 9.42 -67.46 14.68
CA LEU A 340 8.05 -67.74 14.23
C LEU A 340 8.02 -68.35 12.83
N ARG A 341 7.32 -69.47 12.68
CA ARG A 341 7.10 -70.17 11.40
C ARG A 341 6.05 -69.50 10.49
N GLN A 342 5.26 -68.58 11.04
CA GLN A 342 4.30 -67.75 10.32
C GLN A 342 4.27 -66.34 10.90
N ILE A 343 3.86 -65.35 10.12
CA ILE A 343 3.48 -64.01 10.60
C ILE A 343 1.99 -63.79 10.37
N GLU A 344 1.30 -63.27 11.37
CA GLU A 344 -0.12 -62.91 11.30
C GLU A 344 -0.24 -61.40 11.06
N LEU A 345 -0.83 -61.05 9.92
CA LEU A 345 -1.05 -59.68 9.47
C LEU A 345 -2.54 -59.37 9.56
N ALA A 346 -2.86 -58.26 10.22
CA ALA A 346 -4.23 -57.87 10.53
C ALA A 346 -4.57 -56.49 9.94
N CYS A 347 -5.75 -56.42 9.31
CA CYS A 347 -6.37 -55.24 8.74
C CYS A 347 -7.65 -54.88 9.52
N ASP A 348 -8.13 -53.65 9.34
CA ASP A 348 -9.36 -53.18 10.01
C ASP A 348 -10.64 -53.58 9.25
N SER A 349 -10.54 -53.94 7.97
CA SER A 349 -11.67 -54.41 7.15
C SER A 349 -11.34 -55.70 6.38
N GLN A 350 -12.39 -56.42 5.96
CA GLN A 350 -12.26 -57.57 5.05
C GLN A 350 -11.78 -57.14 3.65
N GLU A 351 -12.29 -56.01 3.15
CA GLU A 351 -11.90 -55.45 1.84
C GLU A 351 -10.39 -55.16 1.79
N ASP A 352 -9.81 -54.65 2.88
CA ASP A 352 -8.37 -54.47 2.98
C ASP A 352 -7.61 -55.79 2.93
N VAL A 353 -8.07 -56.84 3.64
CA VAL A 353 -7.47 -58.18 3.57
C VAL A 353 -7.48 -58.70 2.14
N ASP A 354 -8.62 -58.66 1.45
CA ASP A 354 -8.76 -59.21 0.10
C ASP A 354 -7.96 -58.39 -0.93
N SER A 355 -7.91 -57.07 -0.76
CA SER A 355 -7.08 -56.15 -1.53
C SER A 355 -5.58 -56.38 -1.29
N TRP A 356 -5.15 -56.71 -0.06
CA TRP A 356 -3.77 -57.10 0.25
C TRP A 356 -3.44 -58.48 -0.32
N LYS A 357 -4.32 -59.48 -0.19
CA LYS A 357 -4.20 -60.80 -0.83
C LYS A 357 -4.05 -60.68 -2.35
N ALA A 358 -4.84 -59.84 -3.02
CA ALA A 358 -4.71 -59.58 -4.45
C ALA A 358 -3.35 -58.94 -4.81
N SER A 359 -2.81 -58.10 -3.92
CA SER A 359 -1.48 -57.51 -4.08
C SER A 359 -0.36 -58.57 -3.93
N PHE A 360 -0.50 -59.51 -3.00
CA PHE A 360 0.40 -60.65 -2.82
C PHE A 360 0.31 -61.66 -3.98
N LEU A 361 -0.90 -61.94 -4.49
CA LEU A 361 -1.11 -62.78 -5.67
C LEU A 361 -0.37 -62.20 -6.89
N ARG A 362 -0.45 -60.88 -7.08
CA ARG A 362 0.32 -60.15 -8.10
C ARG A 362 1.85 -60.19 -7.87
N ALA A 363 2.29 -60.40 -6.62
CA ALA A 363 3.69 -60.62 -6.25
C ALA A 363 4.11 -62.10 -6.31
N GLY A 364 3.24 -63.02 -6.74
CA GLY A 364 3.54 -64.45 -6.84
C GLY A 364 3.39 -65.26 -5.54
N VAL A 365 2.85 -64.66 -4.48
CA VAL A 365 2.51 -65.36 -3.23
C VAL A 365 1.05 -65.80 -3.29
N TYR A 366 0.85 -67.11 -3.44
CA TYR A 366 -0.47 -67.71 -3.61
C TYR A 366 -1.10 -68.08 -2.26
N PRO A 367 -2.44 -68.07 -2.13
CA PRO A 367 -3.12 -68.73 -1.03
C PRO A 367 -2.78 -70.23 -1.04
N GLU A 368 -2.77 -70.84 0.14
CA GLU A 368 -2.79 -72.28 0.26
C GLU A 368 -4.08 -72.82 -0.35
N LYS A 369 -3.97 -73.88 -1.15
CA LYS A 369 -5.13 -74.61 -1.62
C LYS A 369 -5.61 -75.47 -0.47
N ASP A 370 -6.80 -75.18 0.05
CA ASP A 370 -7.48 -76.10 0.95
C ASP A 370 -7.57 -77.47 0.27
N GLN A 371 -7.09 -78.51 0.95
CA GLN A 371 -7.41 -79.88 0.57
C GLN A 371 -8.83 -80.21 1.04
N ALA A 372 -9.80 -79.55 0.43
CA ALA A 372 -11.19 -79.95 0.41
C ALA A 372 -11.52 -80.41 -1.02
N GLU A 373 -11.78 -81.71 -1.17
CA GLU A 373 -12.32 -82.27 -2.41
C GLU A 373 -13.69 -81.63 -2.68
N ASN A 374 -13.75 -80.78 -3.71
CA ASN A 374 -14.99 -80.42 -4.40
C ASN A 374 -14.63 -79.95 -5.82
N GLU A 375 -14.78 -80.84 -6.78
CA GLU A 375 -15.00 -80.44 -8.16
C GLU A 375 -16.37 -79.78 -8.24
N ASP A 376 -16.43 -78.45 -8.33
CA ASP A 376 -17.46 -77.82 -9.14
C ASP A 376 -17.05 -76.42 -9.65
N GLY A 377 -17.52 -76.08 -10.85
CA GLY A 377 -16.92 -75.03 -11.67
C GLY A 377 -17.13 -73.60 -11.18
N ALA A 378 -16.11 -73.00 -10.56
CA ALA A 378 -16.01 -71.55 -10.44
C ALA A 378 -15.62 -70.95 -11.81
N GLN A 379 -16.51 -70.14 -12.39
CA GLN A 379 -16.28 -69.46 -13.66
C GLN A 379 -15.04 -68.55 -13.58
N GLU A 380 -14.03 -68.83 -14.42
CA GLU A 380 -13.00 -67.84 -14.76
C GLU A 380 -13.68 -66.67 -15.49
N ASN A 381 -14.11 -65.66 -14.73
CA ASN A 381 -14.68 -64.44 -15.27
C ASN A 381 -13.61 -63.77 -16.16
N THR A 382 -13.84 -63.89 -17.46
CA THR A 382 -12.79 -63.78 -18.47
C THR A 382 -12.50 -62.31 -18.75
N PHE A 383 -11.60 -61.70 -17.96
CA PHE A 383 -10.96 -60.42 -18.29
C PHE A 383 -9.97 -60.58 -19.46
N SER A 384 -10.45 -61.14 -20.57
CA SER A 384 -9.81 -61.07 -21.89
C SER A 384 -10.18 -59.74 -22.54
N MET A 385 -9.68 -58.64 -21.98
CA MET A 385 -9.57 -57.40 -22.76
C MET A 385 -8.64 -57.70 -23.94
N ASP A 386 -9.13 -57.51 -25.16
CA ASP A 386 -8.29 -57.69 -26.35
C ASP A 386 -7.07 -56.73 -26.26
N PRO A 387 -5.83 -57.24 -26.14
CA PRO A 387 -4.65 -56.39 -26.01
C PRO A 387 -4.43 -55.48 -27.22
N GLN A 388 -5.02 -55.82 -28.37
CA GLN A 388 -5.03 -54.98 -29.56
C GLN A 388 -6.00 -53.81 -29.41
N LEU A 389 -7.18 -54.03 -28.85
CA LEU A 389 -8.16 -52.97 -28.55
C LEU A 389 -7.63 -52.00 -27.49
N GLU A 390 -7.04 -52.48 -26.39
CA GLU A 390 -6.41 -51.61 -25.39
C GLU A 390 -5.35 -50.69 -26.01
N ARG A 391 -4.50 -51.26 -26.88
CA ARG A 391 -3.47 -50.51 -27.59
C ARG A 391 -4.04 -49.50 -28.57
N GLN A 392 -5.15 -49.80 -29.24
CA GLN A 392 -5.85 -48.87 -30.13
C GLN A 392 -6.50 -47.73 -29.34
N VAL A 393 -7.21 -48.02 -28.24
CA VAL A 393 -7.81 -47.02 -27.35
C VAL A 393 -6.73 -46.09 -26.79
N GLU A 394 -5.59 -46.63 -26.35
CA GLU A 394 -4.48 -45.82 -25.84
C GLU A 394 -3.82 -44.98 -26.94
N THR A 395 -3.70 -45.51 -28.16
CA THR A 395 -3.21 -44.73 -29.32
C THR A 395 -4.16 -43.58 -29.64
N ILE A 396 -5.47 -43.81 -29.62
CA ILE A 396 -6.50 -42.77 -29.84
C ILE A 396 -6.45 -41.73 -28.72
N ARG A 397 -6.37 -42.14 -27.45
CA ARG A 397 -6.21 -41.24 -26.30
C ARG A 397 -5.02 -40.29 -26.49
N ASN A 398 -3.84 -40.82 -26.80
CA ASN A 398 -2.64 -40.00 -27.04
C ASN A 398 -2.80 -39.01 -28.21
N LEU A 399 -3.54 -39.36 -29.26
CA LEU A 399 -3.83 -38.46 -30.38
C LEU A 399 -4.85 -37.38 -30.01
N VAL A 400 -5.90 -37.75 -29.26
CA VAL A 400 -6.91 -36.80 -28.73
C VAL A 400 -6.24 -35.81 -27.78
N ASP A 401 -5.44 -36.28 -26.82
CA ASP A 401 -4.70 -35.42 -25.88
C ASP A 401 -3.76 -34.47 -26.62
N SER A 402 -3.07 -34.95 -27.67
CA SER A 402 -2.23 -34.10 -28.52
C SER A 402 -3.02 -33.02 -29.27
N TYR A 403 -4.21 -33.34 -29.79
CA TYR A 403 -5.03 -32.36 -30.53
C TYR A 403 -5.73 -31.37 -29.58
N VAL A 404 -6.23 -31.85 -28.44
CA VAL A 404 -6.81 -31.02 -27.38
C VAL A 404 -5.77 -30.06 -26.79
N ALA A 405 -4.50 -30.47 -26.68
CA ALA A 405 -3.41 -29.57 -26.29
C ALA A 405 -3.20 -28.41 -27.29
N ILE A 406 -3.32 -28.68 -28.59
CA ILE A 406 -3.24 -27.67 -29.66
C ILE A 406 -4.43 -26.70 -29.58
N ILE A 407 -5.66 -27.21 -29.47
CA ILE A 407 -6.87 -26.36 -29.30
C ILE A 407 -6.73 -25.49 -28.05
N ASN A 408 -6.30 -26.06 -26.92
CA ASN A 408 -6.08 -25.29 -25.69
C ASN A 408 -4.98 -24.23 -25.83
N LYS A 409 -3.96 -24.43 -26.68
CA LYS A 409 -2.95 -23.42 -27.02
C LYS A 409 -3.56 -22.32 -27.90
N SER A 410 -4.32 -22.68 -28.93
CA SER A 410 -5.08 -21.79 -29.83
C SER A 410 -6.03 -20.86 -29.06
N ILE A 411 -6.94 -21.42 -28.25
CA ILE A 411 -7.96 -20.64 -27.52
C ILE A 411 -7.31 -19.71 -26.47
N ARG A 412 -6.25 -20.14 -25.76
CA ARG A 412 -5.55 -19.29 -24.78
C ARG A 412 -4.88 -18.07 -25.40
N ASP A 413 -4.42 -18.18 -26.64
CA ASP A 413 -3.78 -17.07 -27.37
C ASP A 413 -4.83 -16.17 -28.06
N LEU A 414 -5.84 -16.76 -28.70
CA LEU A 414 -6.78 -16.03 -29.53
C LEU A 414 -7.85 -15.29 -28.71
N MET A 415 -8.31 -15.84 -27.58
CA MET A 415 -9.37 -15.22 -26.77
C MET A 415 -8.98 -13.87 -26.16
N PRO A 416 -7.81 -13.69 -25.50
CA PRO A 416 -7.36 -12.37 -25.05
C PRO A 416 -7.30 -11.35 -26.19
N LYS A 417 -6.85 -11.76 -27.39
CA LYS A 417 -6.79 -10.90 -28.58
C LYS A 417 -8.19 -10.51 -29.06
N THR A 418 -9.15 -11.43 -29.07
CA THR A 418 -10.55 -11.17 -29.41
C THR A 418 -11.20 -10.18 -28.44
N ILE A 419 -11.02 -10.35 -27.13
CA ILE A 419 -11.55 -9.42 -26.11
C ILE A 419 -10.85 -8.05 -26.23
N MET A 420 -9.52 -8.02 -26.39
CA MET A 420 -8.76 -6.79 -26.59
C MET A 420 -9.26 -6.01 -27.81
N HIS A 421 -9.50 -6.69 -28.94
CA HIS A 421 -9.96 -6.04 -30.17
C HIS A 421 -11.44 -5.60 -30.10
N LEU A 422 -12.36 -6.53 -29.81
CA LEU A 422 -13.81 -6.29 -29.92
C LEU A 422 -14.41 -5.51 -28.74
N MET A 423 -13.79 -5.58 -27.56
CA MET A 423 -14.27 -4.93 -26.35
C MET A 423 -13.35 -3.76 -25.96
N ILE A 424 -12.09 -4.00 -25.61
CA ILE A 424 -11.22 -2.96 -25.02
C ILE A 424 -10.91 -1.84 -26.03
N ASN A 425 -10.35 -2.20 -27.19
CA ASN A 425 -9.97 -1.24 -28.23
C ASN A 425 -11.19 -0.57 -28.87
N ASN A 426 -12.31 -1.30 -28.97
CA ASN A 426 -13.58 -0.76 -29.44
C ASN A 426 -14.18 0.27 -28.46
N THR A 427 -14.17 -0.03 -27.15
CA THR A 427 -14.56 0.94 -26.11
C THR A 427 -13.63 2.15 -26.09
N LYS A 428 -12.32 1.96 -26.26
CA LYS A 428 -11.35 3.07 -26.42
C LYS A 428 -11.72 3.95 -27.62
N ALA A 429 -11.97 3.36 -28.79
CA ALA A 429 -12.38 4.09 -29.99
C ALA A 429 -13.71 4.85 -29.79
N PHE A 430 -14.71 4.21 -29.17
CA PHE A 430 -15.99 4.85 -28.83
C PHE A 430 -15.80 6.08 -27.93
N ILE A 431 -14.97 5.98 -26.88
CA ILE A 431 -14.68 7.10 -25.96
C ILE A 431 -14.04 8.29 -26.69
N HIS A 432 -13.11 8.04 -27.62
CA HIS A 432 -12.41 9.11 -28.33
C HIS A 432 -13.19 9.71 -29.52
N HIS A 433 -14.05 8.93 -30.18
CA HIS A 433 -14.67 9.33 -31.46
C HIS A 433 -16.18 9.55 -31.40
N GLU A 434 -16.90 8.85 -30.52
CA GLU A 434 -18.37 8.86 -30.50
C GLU A 434 -18.97 9.48 -29.24
N LEU A 435 -18.39 9.23 -28.06
CA LEU A 435 -18.92 9.67 -26.76
C LEU A 435 -19.25 11.17 -26.72
N LEU A 436 -18.36 12.02 -27.27
CA LEU A 436 -18.60 13.46 -27.33
C LEU A 436 -19.85 13.79 -28.16
N ALA A 437 -20.03 13.15 -29.32
CA ALA A 437 -21.18 13.38 -30.18
C ALA A 437 -22.49 12.90 -29.53
N TYR A 438 -22.46 11.77 -28.82
CA TYR A 438 -23.60 11.30 -28.02
C TYR A 438 -23.99 12.32 -26.94
N LEU A 439 -23.01 12.86 -26.19
CA LEU A 439 -23.27 13.86 -25.15
C LEU A 439 -23.82 15.17 -25.74
N TYR A 440 -23.33 15.63 -26.90
CA TYR A 440 -23.92 16.77 -27.61
C TYR A 440 -25.34 16.48 -28.16
N SER A 441 -25.62 15.26 -28.60
CA SER A 441 -26.95 14.86 -29.10
C SER A 441 -28.00 14.69 -28.00
N SER A 442 -27.58 14.63 -26.73
CA SER A 442 -28.49 14.59 -25.59
C SER A 442 -29.24 15.92 -25.47
N ALA A 443 -30.55 15.85 -25.19
CA ALA A 443 -31.45 17.00 -25.29
C ALA A 443 -31.25 18.08 -24.21
N ASP A 444 -30.52 17.78 -23.13
CA ASP A 444 -30.29 18.72 -22.03
C ASP A 444 -28.81 18.81 -21.64
N GLN A 445 -28.05 19.52 -22.48
CA GLN A 445 -26.67 19.91 -22.19
C GLN A 445 -26.57 20.88 -21.00
N SER A 446 -27.66 21.55 -20.59
CA SER A 446 -27.61 22.56 -19.54
C SER A 446 -27.66 21.93 -18.15
N SER A 447 -28.51 20.93 -17.95
CA SER A 447 -28.53 20.12 -16.71
C SER A 447 -27.29 19.24 -16.60
N LEU A 448 -26.80 18.66 -17.72
CA LEU A 448 -25.56 17.86 -17.71
C LEU A 448 -24.34 18.66 -17.24
N MET A 449 -24.31 19.97 -17.48
CA MET A 449 -23.22 20.89 -17.15
C MET A 449 -23.60 21.86 -16.01
N GLU A 450 -24.50 21.46 -15.12
CA GLU A 450 -24.90 22.25 -13.94
C GLU A 450 -23.79 22.29 -12.87
N GLU A 451 -23.61 23.44 -12.22
CA GLU A 451 -22.64 23.60 -11.13
C GLU A 451 -23.21 22.97 -9.84
N SER A 452 -22.55 21.95 -9.31
CA SER A 452 -22.91 21.36 -8.01
C SER A 452 -22.82 22.41 -6.89
N ALA A 453 -23.77 22.40 -5.96
CA ALA A 453 -23.87 23.38 -4.86
C ALA A 453 -22.53 23.59 -4.09
N ASP A 454 -21.78 22.51 -3.82
CA ASP A 454 -20.49 22.60 -3.12
C ASP A 454 -19.41 23.39 -3.89
N GLN A 455 -19.44 23.32 -5.23
CA GLN A 455 -18.51 24.07 -6.08
C GLN A 455 -18.95 25.53 -6.21
N ALA A 456 -20.25 25.79 -6.32
CA ALA A 456 -20.81 27.14 -6.29
C ALA A 456 -20.44 27.85 -4.98
N GLN A 457 -20.62 27.18 -3.84
CA GLN A 457 -20.23 27.67 -2.51
C GLN A 457 -18.72 27.91 -2.41
N ARG A 458 -17.88 26.97 -2.87
CA ARG A 458 -16.42 27.14 -2.92
C ARG A 458 -16.01 28.35 -3.76
N ARG A 459 -16.63 28.55 -4.93
CA ARG A 459 -16.41 29.70 -5.81
C ARG A 459 -16.77 31.02 -5.12
N ASP A 460 -17.93 31.07 -4.45
CA ASP A 460 -18.38 32.27 -3.73
C ASP A 460 -17.50 32.59 -2.52
N ASP A 461 -17.10 31.60 -1.73
CA ASP A 461 -16.17 31.77 -0.60
C ASP A 461 -14.77 32.24 -1.06
N MET A 462 -14.28 31.69 -2.17
CA MET A 462 -13.01 32.09 -2.78
C MET A 462 -13.06 33.53 -3.31
N LEU A 463 -14.14 33.94 -3.99
CA LEU A 463 -14.36 35.32 -4.42
C LEU A 463 -14.47 36.28 -3.22
N ARG A 464 -15.16 35.87 -2.15
CA ARG A 464 -15.27 36.64 -0.92
C ARG A 464 -13.91 36.84 -0.25
N MET A 465 -13.09 35.79 -0.18
CA MET A 465 -11.72 35.86 0.33
C MET A 465 -10.85 36.79 -0.54
N TYR A 466 -10.97 36.70 -1.87
CA TYR A 466 -10.25 37.54 -2.81
C TYR A 466 -10.53 39.05 -2.58
N HIS A 467 -11.80 39.42 -2.46
CA HIS A 467 -12.19 40.80 -2.16
C HIS A 467 -11.68 41.27 -0.79
N ALA A 468 -11.81 40.44 0.25
CA ALA A 468 -11.33 40.75 1.60
C ALA A 468 -9.81 40.94 1.65
N LEU A 469 -9.03 40.14 0.91
CA LEU A 469 -7.57 40.29 0.81
C LEU A 469 -7.16 41.58 0.09
N LYS A 470 -7.87 41.96 -0.98
CA LYS A 470 -7.64 43.23 -1.67
C LYS A 470 -7.94 44.44 -0.77
N GLU A 471 -9.06 44.40 -0.06
CA GLU A 471 -9.44 45.44 0.91
C GLU A 471 -8.40 45.55 2.04
N ALA A 472 -7.98 44.43 2.62
CA ALA A 472 -6.96 44.40 3.67
C ALA A 472 -5.61 44.97 3.21
N LEU A 473 -5.20 44.71 1.96
CA LEU A 473 -3.96 45.27 1.39
C LEU A 473 -4.04 46.78 1.14
N ASN A 474 -5.21 47.29 0.74
CA ASN A 474 -5.43 48.74 0.61
C ASN A 474 -5.33 49.42 1.99
N ILE A 475 -6.03 48.89 3.01
CA ILE A 475 -5.99 49.39 4.39
C ILE A 475 -4.55 49.41 4.95
N ILE A 476 -3.76 48.37 4.68
CA ILE A 476 -2.35 48.31 5.07
C ILE A 476 -1.50 49.38 4.35
N GLY A 477 -1.82 49.66 3.08
CA GLY A 477 -1.23 50.76 2.33
C GLY A 477 -1.42 52.10 3.01
N ASP A 478 -2.66 52.40 3.41
CA ASP A 478 -3.02 53.67 4.07
C ASP A 478 -2.30 53.82 5.43
N ILE A 479 -2.31 52.78 6.27
CA ILE A 479 -1.65 52.78 7.59
C ILE A 479 -0.13 53.03 7.47
N SER A 480 0.51 52.48 6.43
CA SER A 480 1.94 52.65 6.19
C SER A 480 2.35 54.09 5.86
N THR A 481 1.41 54.95 5.45
CA THR A 481 1.70 56.37 5.15
C THR A 481 1.51 57.31 6.36
N SER A 482 0.82 56.85 7.41
CA SER A 482 0.25 57.73 8.45
C SER A 482 0.88 57.63 9.84
N THR A 483 1.95 56.83 10.05
CA THR A 483 2.42 56.46 11.41
C THR A 483 3.87 56.87 11.73
N VAL A 484 4.04 57.97 12.49
CA VAL A 484 5.34 58.45 13.04
C VAL A 484 5.76 57.66 14.31
N SER A 485 7.06 57.59 14.64
CA SER A 485 7.57 56.86 15.81
C SER A 485 8.67 57.57 16.59
N THR A 486 8.77 57.23 17.87
CA THR A 486 10.00 57.27 18.68
C THR A 486 10.65 55.87 18.76
N PRO A 487 11.98 55.74 18.95
CA PRO A 487 12.64 54.43 19.12
C PRO A 487 12.42 53.80 20.50
N VAL A 488 12.58 52.48 20.58
CA VAL A 488 12.55 51.70 21.84
C VAL A 488 13.94 51.69 22.49
N PRO A 489 14.07 51.78 23.83
CA PRO A 489 15.36 51.65 24.52
C PRO A 489 16.02 50.27 24.32
N PRO A 490 17.35 50.17 24.49
CA PRO A 490 18.10 48.93 24.26
C PRO A 490 17.76 47.80 25.25
N PRO A 491 18.14 46.54 24.95
CA PRO A 491 17.97 45.41 25.86
C PRO A 491 18.69 45.62 27.20
N VAL A 492 18.19 44.96 28.25
CA VAL A 492 18.84 44.91 29.57
C VAL A 492 19.82 43.74 29.59
N ASP A 493 21.06 43.97 30.03
CA ASP A 493 22.09 42.93 30.15
C ASP A 493 21.89 42.06 31.41
N ASP A 494 21.81 40.74 31.23
CA ASP A 494 21.69 39.75 32.32
C ASP A 494 23.03 39.44 33.05
N THR A 495 24.04 40.30 32.89
CA THR A 495 25.41 40.10 33.42
C THR A 495 25.50 40.02 34.95
N TRP A 496 24.42 40.38 35.66
CA TRP A 496 24.33 40.32 37.12
C TRP A 496 24.00 38.91 37.68
N ILE A 497 23.50 37.97 36.87
CA ILE A 497 23.02 36.66 37.33
C ILE A 497 24.15 35.63 37.56
N GLN A 498 25.36 35.86 37.05
CA GLN A 498 26.46 34.87 37.12
C GLN A 498 27.31 34.89 38.41
N ASN A 499 26.99 35.72 39.42
CA ASN A 499 27.94 36.04 40.50
C ASN A 499 27.55 35.55 41.91
N THR A 500 27.01 34.34 42.04
CA THR A 500 26.76 33.67 43.34
C THR A 500 27.15 32.18 43.39
N SER A 501 28.37 31.83 42.95
CA SER A 501 28.96 30.52 43.30
C SER A 501 30.49 30.53 43.39
N SER A 502 31.00 30.24 44.59
CA SER A 502 32.38 29.84 44.97
C SER A 502 33.57 30.80 44.73
N HIS A 503 34.28 31.10 45.82
CA HIS A 503 35.73 31.39 45.84
C HIS A 503 36.49 30.04 45.96
N SER A 504 37.82 29.86 45.87
CA SER A 504 39.03 30.72 45.88
C SER A 504 40.20 29.93 45.24
N PRO A 505 41.47 30.41 45.22
CA PRO A 505 42.05 31.73 44.98
C PRO A 505 43.09 31.72 43.81
N THR A 506 43.73 32.86 43.53
CA THR A 506 44.73 33.05 42.44
C THR A 506 46.19 32.72 42.84
N PRO A 507 47.13 32.71 41.86
CA PRO A 507 48.24 33.67 41.96
C PRO A 507 48.70 34.36 40.64
N GLN A 508 48.72 35.70 40.70
CA GLN A 508 49.67 36.71 40.15
C GLN A 508 50.50 36.55 38.84
N ARG A 509 50.35 37.59 37.97
CA ARG A 509 51.39 38.38 37.20
C ARG A 509 52.17 37.68 36.05
N ARG A 510 52.62 38.34 34.95
CA ARG A 510 52.54 39.73 34.38
C ARG A 510 52.79 39.67 32.82
N PRO A 511 52.71 40.78 32.04
CA PRO A 511 52.46 40.76 30.57
C PRO A 511 53.67 41.10 29.64
N VAL A 512 53.53 40.87 28.32
CA VAL A 512 54.22 41.62 27.24
C VAL A 512 53.45 41.61 25.89
N SER A 513 53.92 42.39 24.91
CA SER A 513 53.23 42.78 23.66
C SER A 513 53.94 42.37 22.34
N SER A 514 53.21 42.49 21.22
CA SER A 514 53.66 42.91 19.86
C SER A 514 54.67 42.10 19.00
N VAL A 515 54.16 41.61 17.83
CA VAL A 515 54.73 41.73 16.44
C VAL A 515 55.94 40.85 15.98
N HIS A 516 55.63 39.80 15.17
CA HIS A 516 56.14 39.35 13.82
C HIS A 516 57.65 39.15 13.47
N PRO A 517 58.03 38.51 12.30
CA PRO A 517 57.59 37.29 11.56
C PRO A 517 58.86 36.43 11.14
N PRO A 518 59.05 35.76 9.96
CA PRO A 518 58.20 35.02 8.97
C PRO A 518 58.69 33.55 8.65
N GLY A 519 57.98 32.75 7.82
CA GLY A 519 58.56 31.52 7.18
C GLY A 519 57.60 30.47 6.54
N ARG A 520 57.77 30.18 5.23
CA ARG A 520 57.06 29.21 4.34
C ARG A 520 57.63 27.76 4.45
N PRO A 521 57.15 26.70 3.74
CA PRO A 521 55.81 26.28 3.24
C PRO A 521 55.39 24.85 3.73
N PRO A 522 54.19 24.31 3.41
CA PRO A 522 53.77 22.95 3.79
C PRO A 522 54.18 21.84 2.79
N ALA A 523 54.32 20.60 3.28
CA ALA A 523 54.59 19.40 2.47
C ALA A 523 53.52 18.30 2.68
N VAL A 524 53.30 17.49 1.65
CA VAL A 524 52.18 16.52 1.52
C VAL A 524 52.56 15.10 1.95
N ARG A 525 51.67 14.45 2.72
CA ARG A 525 51.43 12.99 2.94
C ARG A 525 50.46 12.90 4.15
N GLY A 526 49.46 12.03 4.25
CA GLY A 526 48.90 10.90 3.50
C GLY A 526 47.91 10.19 4.44
N PRO A 527 46.82 9.53 3.98
CA PRO A 527 45.73 9.11 4.87
C PRO A 527 46.04 7.84 5.70
N THR A 528 45.39 7.74 6.86
CA THR A 528 45.55 6.68 7.86
C THR A 528 44.72 5.40 7.57
N PRO A 529 45.08 4.23 8.13
CA PRO A 529 44.34 2.97 7.93
C PRO A 529 43.12 2.83 8.87
N GLY A 530 42.10 2.10 8.44
CA GLY A 530 40.89 1.80 9.21
C GLY A 530 40.92 0.48 10.02
N PRO A 531 39.91 0.23 10.88
CA PRO A 531 39.82 -0.95 11.74
C PRO A 531 39.20 -2.20 11.05
N PRO A 532 39.33 -3.42 11.63
CA PRO A 532 39.12 -4.69 10.94
C PRO A 532 37.67 -5.25 10.98
N LEU A 533 37.43 -6.25 10.11
CA LEU A 533 36.15 -6.97 9.93
C LEU A 533 36.07 -8.28 10.76
N ILE A 534 34.83 -8.72 11.05
CA ILE A 534 34.49 -9.96 11.75
C ILE A 534 33.81 -10.95 10.76
N PRO A 535 34.11 -12.27 10.76
CA PRO A 535 33.62 -13.21 9.73
C PRO A 535 32.60 -14.27 10.21
N VAL A 536 31.55 -14.56 9.40
CA VAL A 536 30.72 -15.79 9.40
C VAL A 536 29.99 -15.95 8.03
N PRO A 537 29.41 -17.12 7.63
CA PRO A 537 29.75 -17.68 6.32
C PRO A 537 28.59 -18.00 5.32
N VAL A 538 28.99 -18.09 4.05
CA VAL A 538 28.53 -18.94 2.93
C VAL A 538 27.09 -19.49 2.91
N GLY A 539 26.32 -19.14 1.85
CA GLY A 539 25.40 -20.10 1.21
C GLY A 539 24.10 -19.57 0.58
N ALA A 540 24.14 -19.06 -0.65
CA ALA A 540 23.02 -19.12 -1.62
C ALA A 540 23.51 -18.74 -3.04
N ALA A 541 23.04 -19.43 -4.08
CA ALA A 541 23.50 -19.21 -5.46
C ALA A 541 22.77 -18.04 -6.14
N SER A 542 23.53 -17.18 -6.84
CA SER A 542 23.01 -16.11 -7.67
C SER A 542 22.79 -16.56 -9.11
N PHE A 543 21.59 -16.34 -9.65
CA PHE A 543 21.34 -16.41 -11.09
C PHE A 543 21.84 -15.13 -11.76
N SER A 544 22.70 -15.26 -12.77
CA SER A 544 23.19 -14.15 -13.58
C SER A 544 22.34 -13.97 -14.85
N ALA A 545 21.92 -12.73 -15.13
CA ALA A 545 21.30 -12.34 -16.39
C ALA A 545 22.36 -11.74 -17.34
N PRO A 546 22.28 -11.97 -18.66
CA PRO A 546 23.23 -11.42 -19.63
C PRO A 546 22.97 -9.93 -19.95
N PRO A 547 24.01 -9.17 -20.38
CA PRO A 547 23.88 -7.73 -20.64
C PRO A 547 23.28 -7.39 -22.01
N ILE A 548 22.62 -6.23 -22.09
CA ILE A 548 22.04 -5.65 -23.31
C ILE A 548 23.05 -4.70 -23.99
N PRO A 549 23.16 -4.64 -25.34
CA PRO A 549 24.13 -3.76 -26.02
C PRO A 549 23.73 -2.28 -26.03
N SER A 550 24.70 -1.40 -25.77
CA SER A 550 24.54 0.06 -25.82
C SER A 550 24.59 0.64 -27.24
N ARG A 551 23.75 1.64 -27.52
CA ARG A 551 23.74 2.40 -28.80
C ARG A 551 24.62 3.67 -28.70
N PRO A 552 25.39 4.05 -29.74
CA PRO A 552 26.24 5.24 -29.68
C PRO A 552 25.44 6.56 -29.75
N GLY A 553 25.84 7.55 -28.96
CA GLY A 553 25.42 8.96 -29.10
C GLY A 553 26.54 9.83 -29.70
N PRO A 554 26.22 10.94 -30.39
CA PRO A 554 27.21 11.83 -30.98
C PRO A 554 27.68 12.93 -30.01
N HIS A 555 28.95 13.35 -30.15
CA HIS A 555 29.57 14.47 -29.41
C HIS A 555 29.62 15.79 -30.23
N PRO A 556 29.87 16.97 -29.61
CA PRO A 556 29.33 18.25 -30.09
C PRO A 556 30.34 19.30 -30.60
N GLY A 557 29.81 20.38 -31.19
CA GLY A 557 30.47 21.66 -31.57
C GLY A 557 29.79 22.31 -32.78
N VAL A 558 29.78 23.63 -33.06
CA VAL A 558 30.30 24.86 -32.41
C VAL A 558 29.39 26.05 -32.88
N PHE A 559 29.34 27.15 -32.10
CA PHE A 559 28.54 28.40 -32.26
C PHE A 559 28.31 28.99 -33.69
N ALA A 560 27.13 29.60 -33.96
CA ALA A 560 26.92 31.08 -34.01
C ALA A 560 25.67 31.60 -34.80
N ASN A 561 25.06 32.67 -34.25
CA ASN A 561 24.29 33.79 -34.86
C ASN A 561 22.85 33.69 -35.46
N ASN A 562 22.11 34.78 -35.15
CA ASN A 562 20.80 35.30 -35.59
C ASN A 562 20.57 35.24 -37.13
N ASP A 563 19.34 35.14 -37.67
CA ASP A 563 18.24 36.14 -37.59
C ASP A 563 16.84 35.54 -37.92
N PRO A 564 15.71 36.27 -37.70
CA PRO A 564 14.35 35.78 -37.93
C PRO A 564 13.82 36.00 -39.36
N PHE A 565 12.75 35.26 -39.71
CA PHE A 565 12.06 35.17 -41.02
C PHE A 565 12.74 34.34 -42.12
N SER A 566 12.33 33.06 -42.22
CA SER A 566 12.18 32.39 -43.52
C SER A 566 11.10 31.30 -43.46
N ALA A 567 10.51 30.97 -44.61
CA ALA A 567 9.30 30.15 -44.73
C ALA A 567 9.56 28.63 -44.60
N PRO A 568 8.56 27.81 -44.22
CA PRO A 568 8.71 26.36 -44.11
C PRO A 568 8.89 25.69 -45.50
N PRO A 569 9.71 24.63 -45.61
CA PRO A 569 10.01 23.97 -46.88
C PRO A 569 8.83 23.13 -47.39
N GLN A 570 8.69 23.05 -48.72
CA GLN A 570 7.61 22.32 -49.40
C GLN A 570 7.81 20.79 -49.37
N ILE A 571 6.68 20.07 -49.28
CA ILE A 571 6.61 18.61 -49.32
C ILE A 571 6.44 18.15 -50.79
N PRO A 572 7.17 17.13 -51.28
CA PRO A 572 7.01 16.63 -52.65
C PRO A 572 5.65 15.98 -52.90
N SER A 573 4.98 16.37 -53.99
CA SER A 573 3.68 15.84 -54.42
C SER A 573 3.73 14.36 -54.81
N ARG A 574 2.80 13.56 -54.27
CA ARG A 574 2.64 12.13 -54.60
C ARG A 574 1.53 11.94 -55.65
N PRO A 575 1.70 11.13 -56.70
CA PRO A 575 0.70 10.98 -57.76
C PRO A 575 -0.58 10.27 -57.30
N ALA A 576 -1.71 10.63 -57.90
CA ALA A 576 -3.03 10.11 -57.56
C ALA A 576 -3.21 8.63 -57.94
N ARG A 577 -3.82 7.84 -57.05
CA ARG A 577 -4.15 6.43 -57.27
C ARG A 577 -5.59 6.29 -57.73
N ILE A 578 -5.79 5.80 -58.95
CA ILE A 578 -7.11 5.54 -59.55
C ILE A 578 -7.75 4.30 -58.89
N PRO A 579 -9.06 4.30 -58.54
CA PRO A 579 -9.74 3.10 -58.03
C PRO A 579 -10.00 2.06 -59.15
N PRO A 580 -10.00 0.74 -58.87
CA PRO A 580 -10.41 -0.27 -59.84
C PRO A 580 -11.90 -0.15 -60.20
N GLY A 581 -12.23 -0.29 -61.48
CA GLY A 581 -13.60 -0.22 -61.98
C GLY A 581 -14.46 -1.45 -61.65
N ILE A 582 -15.76 -1.25 -61.51
CA ILE A 582 -16.78 -2.28 -61.27
C ILE A 582 -17.23 -2.88 -62.62
N PRO A 583 -17.24 -4.21 -62.80
CA PRO A 583 -17.87 -4.84 -63.97
C PRO A 583 -19.41 -4.89 -63.81
N PRO A 584 -20.20 -4.66 -64.87
CA PRO A 584 -21.66 -4.59 -64.76
C PRO A 584 -22.33 -5.98 -64.85
N GLY A 585 -23.34 -6.20 -63.99
CA GLY A 585 -24.49 -7.07 -64.31
C GLY A 585 -24.63 -8.40 -63.57
N VAL A 586 -25.18 -8.37 -62.34
CA VAL A 586 -26.03 -9.46 -61.78
C VAL A 586 -27.17 -8.83 -60.95
N PRO A 587 -28.44 -9.28 -61.03
CA PRO A 587 -29.55 -8.60 -60.36
C PRO A 587 -29.59 -8.81 -58.83
N SER A 588 -29.99 -7.76 -58.11
CA SER A 588 -30.15 -7.80 -56.65
C SER A 588 -31.42 -8.54 -56.22
N ARG A 589 -31.28 -9.60 -55.42
CA ARG A 589 -32.42 -10.27 -54.73
C ARG A 589 -32.47 -9.82 -53.27
N ARG A 590 -33.52 -9.06 -52.94
CA ARG A 590 -33.85 -8.62 -51.57
C ARG A 590 -34.26 -9.84 -50.70
N PRO A 591 -33.76 -10.01 -49.47
CA PRO A 591 -34.28 -10.99 -48.52
C PRO A 591 -35.68 -10.56 -47.99
N PRO A 592 -36.58 -11.50 -47.66
CA PRO A 592 -37.93 -11.18 -47.18
C PRO A 592 -37.94 -10.68 -45.73
N ALA A 593 -39.03 -9.99 -45.35
CA ALA A 593 -39.25 -9.52 -43.99
C ALA A 593 -39.63 -10.65 -43.01
N ALA A 594 -39.37 -10.43 -41.72
CA ALA A 594 -39.45 -11.42 -40.65
C ALA A 594 -40.88 -11.75 -40.16
N PRO A 595 -41.08 -12.89 -39.47
CA PRO A 595 -42.22 -13.10 -38.58
C PRO A 595 -41.91 -12.61 -37.16
N SER A 596 -42.84 -11.84 -36.59
CA SER A 596 -42.79 -11.30 -35.23
C SER A 596 -43.02 -12.38 -34.16
N ARG A 597 -42.16 -12.43 -33.12
CA ARG A 597 -42.39 -13.23 -31.91
C ARG A 597 -42.76 -12.31 -30.73
N PRO A 598 -43.86 -12.56 -29.99
CA PRO A 598 -44.25 -11.71 -28.86
C PRO A 598 -43.34 -11.94 -27.64
N THR A 599 -42.85 -10.84 -27.06
CA THR A 599 -42.07 -10.85 -25.82
C THR A 599 -43.00 -10.89 -24.61
N ILE A 600 -43.07 -12.02 -23.91
CA ILE A 600 -43.69 -12.09 -22.58
C ILE A 600 -42.68 -11.53 -21.57
N ILE A 601 -43.02 -10.40 -20.96
CA ILE A 601 -42.27 -9.80 -19.85
C ILE A 601 -42.59 -10.61 -18.59
N ARG A 602 -41.57 -11.20 -17.95
CA ARG A 602 -41.68 -11.69 -16.57
C ARG A 602 -41.22 -10.58 -15.62
N PRO A 603 -41.97 -10.26 -14.55
CA PRO A 603 -41.48 -9.36 -13.51
C PRO A 603 -40.33 -10.00 -12.73
N ALA A 604 -39.42 -9.17 -12.21
CA ALA A 604 -38.26 -9.63 -11.44
C ALA A 604 -38.65 -10.04 -10.02
N GLU A 605 -38.06 -11.14 -9.53
CA GLU A 605 -38.11 -11.51 -8.10
C GLU A 605 -37.05 -10.73 -7.30
N PRO A 606 -37.33 -10.38 -6.02
CA PRO A 606 -36.40 -9.64 -5.18
C PRO A 606 -35.26 -10.52 -4.65
N SER A 607 -34.09 -9.89 -4.46
CA SER A 607 -32.87 -10.54 -3.96
C SER A 607 -33.01 -10.95 -2.48
N LEU A 608 -32.76 -12.22 -2.17
CA LEU A 608 -32.62 -12.74 -0.81
C LEU A 608 -31.17 -12.58 -0.31
N LEU A 609 -30.90 -11.47 0.37
CA LEU A 609 -29.78 -11.31 1.32
C LEU A 609 -30.25 -10.39 2.46
N ASP A 610 -30.81 -11.02 3.50
CA ASP A 610 -30.59 -10.62 4.90
C ASP A 610 -29.40 -11.45 5.44
#